data_AF-A0A812A0J0-F1
#
_entry.id   AF-A0A812A0J0-F1
#
_cell.length_a   1.000
_cell.length_b   1.000
_cell.length_c   1.000
_cell.angle_alpha   90.00
_cell.angle_beta   90.00
_cell.angle_gamma   90.00
#
_symmetry.space_group_name_H-M   'P 1'
#
loop_
_entity.id
_entity.type
_entity.pdbx_description
1 polymer ?
#
loop_
_entity_poly.entity_id
_entity_poly.type
_entity_poly.pdbx_seq_one_letter_code
_entity_poly.pdbx_strand_id
1 'polypeptide(L)'
;MNEGSNQIFGEIIRIDNVNTYLVKVPSESSFEPGVGEFAGVNSCDGLVVCVIKGVQRSVPEELATLLSFEQELKYLPYNTDFKSSYYIVFGLGVLSDDIKYRIRTAPQIRSPVKCLNKETIRKFHLKDDKPSISYFNQYRETLGDDLLLTISDELMHVLPEASRMLLIVKKYLEGSGKL
;
A
#
# COMPACT_ATOMS: atom_id res chain seq x y z
N MET A 1 16.29 17.34 -6.53
CA MET A 1 16.14 15.88 -6.29
C MET A 1 15.83 15.73 -4.82
N ASN A 2 14.55 15.59 -4.44
CA ASN A 2 14.19 15.35 -3.05
C ASN A 2 14.51 13.89 -2.74
N GLU A 3 15.50 13.66 -1.89
CA GLU A 3 15.67 12.40 -1.20
C GLU A 3 14.35 12.10 -0.48
N GLY A 4 13.67 11.04 -0.91
CA GLY A 4 12.32 10.70 -0.48
C GLY A 4 12.28 10.50 1.03
N SER A 5 11.83 11.51 1.76
CA SER A 5 11.38 11.34 3.12
C SER A 5 10.15 10.45 3.10
N ASN A 6 10.01 9.58 4.10
CA ASN A 6 8.81 8.78 4.26
C ASN A 6 7.63 9.72 4.57
N GLN A 7 6.93 10.17 3.54
CA GLN A 7 5.85 11.13 3.66
C GLN A 7 4.59 10.43 4.16
N ILE A 8 4.03 10.92 5.25
CA ILE A 8 2.74 10.46 5.77
C ILE A 8 1.65 10.93 4.81
N PHE A 9 0.84 10.00 4.34
CA PHE A 9 -0.27 10.29 3.43
C PHE A 9 -1.64 10.04 4.07
N GLY A 10 -1.71 9.30 5.17
CA GLY A 10 -2.97 9.05 5.84
C GLY A 10 -2.83 8.35 7.18
N GLU A 11 -3.96 7.96 7.74
CA GLU A 11 -4.06 7.24 9.00
C GLU A 11 -4.97 6.01 8.89
N ILE A 12 -4.67 4.96 9.65
CA ILE A 12 -5.54 3.78 9.72
C ILE A 12 -6.84 4.14 10.42
N ILE A 13 -7.96 3.97 9.75
CA ILE A 13 -9.30 4.16 10.36
C ILE A 13 -10.03 2.86 10.64
N ARG A 14 -9.63 1.76 9.97
CA ARG A 14 -10.23 0.44 10.12
C ARG A 14 -9.20 -0.65 9.87
N ILE A 15 -9.31 -1.74 10.61
CA ILE A 15 -8.49 -2.95 10.44
C ILE A 15 -9.45 -4.07 10.08
N ASP A 16 -9.39 -4.56 8.85
CA ASP A 16 -10.26 -5.63 8.36
C ASP A 16 -9.67 -7.00 8.71
N ASN A 17 -8.35 -7.11 8.73
CA ASN A 17 -7.64 -8.31 9.17
C ASN A 17 -6.20 -7.95 9.60
N VAL A 18 -5.44 -8.92 10.12
CA VAL A 18 -4.04 -8.72 10.55
C VAL A 18 -3.15 -8.13 9.46
N ASN A 19 -3.49 -8.35 8.18
CA ASN A 19 -2.75 -7.83 7.03
C ASN A 19 -3.52 -6.79 6.22
N THR A 20 -4.75 -6.40 6.57
CA THR A 20 -5.57 -5.54 5.70
C THR A 20 -6.13 -4.35 6.46
N TYR A 21 -5.82 -3.14 5.98
CA TYR A 21 -6.14 -1.89 6.66
C TYR A 21 -6.84 -0.92 5.70
N LEU A 22 -7.77 -0.14 6.23
CA LEU A 22 -8.36 1.00 5.53
C LEU A 22 -7.71 2.28 6.05
N VAL A 23 -7.17 3.06 5.13
CA VAL A 23 -6.43 4.30 5.42
C VAL A 23 -7.24 5.48 4.91
N LYS A 24 -7.52 6.46 5.77
CA LYS A 24 -8.14 7.73 5.39
C LYS A 24 -7.03 8.73 5.04
N VAL A 25 -7.15 9.35 3.87
CA VAL A 25 -6.27 10.43 3.43
C VAL A 25 -6.95 11.77 3.72
N PRO A 26 -6.25 12.74 4.33
CA PRO A 26 -6.80 14.09 4.53
C PRO A 26 -7.16 14.73 3.19
N SER A 27 -8.31 15.39 3.14
CA SER A 27 -8.88 16.02 1.93
C SER A 27 -7.96 17.08 1.30
N GLU A 28 -7.02 17.62 2.07
CA GLU A 28 -6.05 18.65 1.66
C GLU A 28 -4.70 18.07 1.19
N SER A 29 -4.54 16.75 1.20
CA SER A 29 -3.31 16.11 0.70
C SER A 29 -3.21 16.24 -0.82
N SER A 30 -2.13 16.87 -1.29
CA SER A 30 -1.76 16.87 -2.73
C SER A 30 -1.06 15.57 -3.16
N PHE A 31 -0.77 14.68 -2.21
CA PHE A 31 -0.06 13.45 -2.45
C PHE A 31 -1.05 12.28 -2.51
N GLU A 32 -1.20 11.70 -3.70
CA GLU A 32 -2.04 10.54 -3.98
C GLU A 32 -1.15 9.36 -4.41
N PRO A 33 -0.92 8.37 -3.53
CA PRO A 33 -0.10 7.22 -3.90
C PRO A 33 -0.85 6.26 -4.85
N GLY A 34 -0.12 5.59 -5.73
CA GLY A 34 -0.65 4.64 -6.70
C GLY A 34 -0.90 3.24 -6.13
N VAL A 35 -1.74 2.46 -6.82
CA VAL A 35 -1.87 1.01 -6.56
C VAL A 35 -0.55 0.32 -6.90
N GLY A 36 -0.10 -0.59 -6.05
CA GLY A 36 1.20 -1.27 -6.17
C GLY A 36 2.36 -0.53 -5.49
N GLU A 37 2.18 0.73 -5.08
CA GLU A 37 3.20 1.43 -4.30
C GLU A 37 3.31 0.89 -2.86
N PHE A 38 4.51 1.03 -2.30
CA PHE A 38 4.83 0.56 -0.97
C PHE A 38 4.53 1.60 0.10
N ALA A 39 3.79 1.17 1.11
CA ALA A 39 3.45 1.94 2.29
C ALA A 39 4.03 1.29 3.54
N GLY A 40 4.14 2.07 4.62
CA GLY A 40 4.68 1.62 5.89
C GLY A 40 3.87 2.14 7.05
N VAL A 41 3.70 1.30 8.06
CA VAL A 41 3.07 1.68 9.32
C VAL A 41 3.84 1.07 10.49
N ASN A 42 4.10 1.89 11.50
CA ASN A 42 4.81 1.41 12.69
C ASN A 42 3.87 0.54 13.53
N SER A 43 4.37 -0.61 13.98
CA SER A 43 3.73 -1.51 14.93
C SER A 43 4.68 -1.81 16.09
N CYS A 44 4.19 -2.49 17.13
CA CYS A 44 4.99 -2.92 18.26
C CYS A 44 6.14 -3.87 17.84
N ASP A 45 5.95 -4.64 16.77
CA ASP A 45 6.93 -5.61 16.27
C ASP A 45 7.98 -5.00 15.30
N GLY A 46 7.83 -3.73 14.93
CA GLY A 46 8.65 -3.05 13.92
C GLY A 46 7.84 -2.32 12.86
N LEU A 47 8.46 -1.99 11.74
CA LEU A 47 7.80 -1.34 10.61
C LEU A 47 7.06 -2.40 9.78
N VAL A 48 5.73 -2.36 9.77
CA VAL A 48 4.94 -3.18 8.86
C VAL A 48 5.08 -2.60 7.46
N VAL A 49 5.63 -3.38 6.55
CA VAL A 49 5.75 -3.04 5.13
C VAL A 49 4.50 -3.53 4.43
N CYS A 50 3.87 -2.62 3.69
CA CYS A 50 2.60 -2.81 3.04
C CYS A 50 2.66 -2.42 1.57
N VAL A 51 1.66 -2.86 0.82
CA VAL A 51 1.37 -2.39 -0.54
C VAL A 51 -0.03 -1.78 -0.59
N ILE A 52 -0.22 -0.77 -1.42
CA ILE A 52 -1.54 -0.24 -1.73
C ILE A 52 -2.25 -1.20 -2.69
N LYS A 53 -3.30 -1.84 -2.21
CA LYS A 53 -4.11 -2.81 -2.96
C LYS A 53 -5.17 -2.13 -3.81
N GLY A 54 -5.72 -1.01 -3.35
CA GLY A 54 -6.81 -0.34 -4.05
C GLY A 54 -7.16 1.01 -3.44
N VAL A 55 -7.95 1.78 -4.19
CA VAL A 55 -8.44 3.10 -3.78
C VAL A 55 -9.96 3.07 -3.85
N GLN A 56 -10.60 3.45 -2.74
CA GLN A 56 -12.03 3.66 -2.66
C GLN A 56 -12.28 5.15 -2.45
N ARG A 57 -12.87 5.79 -3.45
CA ARG A 57 -13.40 7.15 -3.33
C ARG A 57 -14.89 7.03 -3.11
N SER A 58 -15.34 7.27 -1.87
CA SER A 58 -16.76 7.31 -1.57
C SER A 58 -17.20 8.76 -1.41
N VAL A 59 -18.18 9.17 -2.19
CA VAL A 59 -19.09 10.24 -1.79
C VAL A 59 -20.09 9.57 -0.84
N PRO A 60 -20.34 10.10 0.38
CA PRO A 60 -21.31 9.51 1.30
C PRO A 60 -22.68 9.34 0.59
N GLU A 61 -23.24 8.11 0.59
CA GLU A 61 -24.46 7.76 -0.14
C GLU A 61 -25.67 8.63 0.26
N GLU A 62 -25.74 9.07 1.51
CA GLU A 62 -26.80 9.97 2.01
C GLU A 62 -26.86 11.32 1.27
N LEU A 63 -25.77 11.74 0.62
CA LEU A 63 -25.65 13.01 -0.09
C LEU A 63 -25.76 12.85 -1.62
N ALA A 64 -25.40 11.68 -2.15
CA ALA A 64 -25.47 11.38 -3.58
C ALA A 64 -26.91 11.38 -4.13
N THR A 65 -27.89 11.07 -3.29
CA THR A 65 -29.32 11.06 -3.65
C THR A 65 -30.06 12.38 -3.37
N LEU A 66 -29.43 13.37 -2.71
CA LEU A 66 -30.12 14.57 -2.21
C LEU A 66 -29.61 15.90 -2.78
N LEU A 67 -28.54 15.93 -3.56
CA LEU A 67 -27.92 17.18 -3.99
C LEU A 67 -27.83 17.27 -5.52
N SER A 68 -28.41 18.32 -6.09
CA SER A 68 -28.03 18.77 -7.43
C SER A 68 -26.62 19.40 -7.38
N PHE A 69 -25.91 19.39 -8.52
CA PHE A 69 -24.54 19.95 -8.63
C PHE A 69 -24.41 21.39 -8.10
N GLU A 70 -25.45 22.21 -8.21
CA GLU A 70 -25.48 23.58 -7.66
C GLU A 70 -25.55 23.62 -6.13
N GLN A 71 -26.16 22.62 -5.50
CA GLN A 71 -26.26 22.51 -4.05
C GLN A 71 -24.96 21.95 -3.44
N GLU A 72 -24.24 21.07 -4.14
CA GLU A 72 -22.90 20.61 -3.74
C GLU A 72 -21.94 21.80 -3.51
N LEU A 73 -21.90 22.77 -4.44
CA LEU A 73 -21.06 23.97 -4.34
C LEU A 73 -21.36 24.84 -3.10
N LYS A 74 -22.62 24.81 -2.62
CA LYS A 74 -23.07 25.60 -1.47
C LYS A 74 -22.70 24.96 -0.12
N TYR A 75 -22.63 23.63 -0.06
CA TYR A 75 -22.29 22.87 1.16
C TYR A 75 -20.82 22.44 1.23
N LEU A 76 -20.08 22.54 0.13
CA LEU A 76 -18.64 22.32 0.03
C LEU A 76 -17.78 22.98 1.14
N PRO A 77 -18.09 24.21 1.61
CA PRO A 77 -17.34 24.84 2.71
C PRO A 77 -17.60 24.25 4.10
N TYR A 78 -18.72 23.53 4.27
CA TYR A 78 -19.22 23.06 5.58
C TYR A 78 -19.07 21.56 5.77
N ASN A 79 -18.62 20.83 4.74
CA ASN A 79 -18.58 19.38 4.74
C ASN A 79 -17.19 18.91 4.31
N THR A 80 -16.27 18.85 5.27
CA THR A 80 -14.86 18.44 5.09
C THR A 80 -14.68 17.00 4.60
N ASP A 81 -15.74 16.18 4.68
CA ASP A 81 -15.73 14.75 4.31
C ASP A 81 -16.12 14.48 2.85
N PHE A 82 -16.51 15.49 2.05
CA PHE A 82 -16.97 15.30 0.66
C PHE A 82 -15.92 14.72 -0.30
N LYS A 83 -14.63 14.77 0.07
CA LYS A 83 -13.50 14.21 -0.71
C LYS A 83 -12.54 13.41 0.18
N SER A 84 -13.07 12.47 0.95
CA SER A 84 -12.22 11.50 1.64
C SER A 84 -11.83 10.39 0.67
N SER A 85 -10.55 10.33 0.31
CA SER A 85 -9.98 9.19 -0.39
C SER A 85 -9.60 8.12 0.63
N TYR A 86 -10.13 6.91 0.45
CA TYR A 86 -9.78 5.77 1.28
C TYR A 86 -8.88 4.82 0.50
N TYR A 87 -7.83 4.34 1.14
CA TYR A 87 -6.88 3.41 0.56
C TYR A 87 -6.96 2.08 1.28
N ILE A 88 -7.06 1.00 0.51
CA ILE A 88 -6.96 -0.36 1.02
C ILE A 88 -5.48 -0.72 0.97
N VAL A 89 -4.89 -0.94 2.13
CA VAL A 89 -3.47 -1.25 2.29
C VAL A 89 -3.34 -2.68 2.79
N PHE A 90 -2.45 -3.45 2.15
CA PHE A 90 -2.17 -4.84 2.49
C PHE A 90 -0.74 -5.01 3.03
N GLY A 91 -0.61 -5.49 4.25
CA GLY A 91 0.65 -5.78 4.92
C GLY A 91 1.31 -7.05 4.40
N LEU A 92 2.57 -6.93 3.98
CA LEU A 92 3.40 -8.00 3.43
C LEU A 92 4.27 -8.66 4.50
N GLY A 93 4.70 -7.90 5.50
CA GLY A 93 5.59 -8.38 6.55
C GLY A 93 6.06 -7.25 7.46
N VAL A 94 6.98 -7.59 8.34
CA VAL A 94 7.56 -6.67 9.32
C VAL A 94 9.06 -6.55 9.07
N LEU A 95 9.52 -5.31 8.93
CA LEU A 95 10.92 -4.92 8.94
C LEU A 95 11.30 -4.51 10.37
N SER A 96 12.16 -5.31 10.98
CA SER A 96 12.74 -5.11 12.31
C SER A 96 14.25 -5.36 12.23
N ASP A 97 14.87 -5.97 13.25
CA ASP A 97 16.25 -6.46 13.17
C ASP A 97 16.39 -7.62 12.15
N ASP A 98 15.34 -8.44 12.00
CA ASP A 98 15.20 -9.43 10.92
C ASP A 98 13.91 -9.18 10.13
N ILE A 99 13.90 -9.63 8.88
CA ILE A 99 12.77 -9.49 7.96
C ILE A 99 11.83 -10.68 8.17
N LYS A 100 10.58 -10.39 8.52
CA LYS A 100 9.53 -11.39 8.71
C LYS A 100 8.42 -11.17 7.69
N TYR A 101 8.25 -12.09 6.74
CA TYR A 101 7.19 -12.03 5.73
C TYR A 101 5.80 -12.44 6.24
N ARG A 102 5.59 -12.34 7.54
CA ARG A 102 4.31 -12.64 8.21
C ARG A 102 4.10 -11.65 9.34
N ILE A 103 2.91 -11.09 9.39
CA ILE A 103 2.47 -10.19 10.45
C ILE A 103 1.73 -11.03 11.49
N ARG A 104 2.07 -10.82 12.76
CA ARG A 104 1.39 -11.47 13.90
C ARG A 104 0.49 -10.49 14.64
N THR A 105 0.90 -9.22 14.68
CA THR A 105 0.21 -8.17 15.40
C THR A 105 -0.14 -7.05 14.42
N ALA A 106 -1.45 -6.77 14.28
CA ALA A 106 -1.90 -5.64 13.49
C ALA A 106 -1.43 -4.31 14.12
N PRO A 107 -1.12 -3.29 13.31
CA PRO A 107 -0.93 -1.92 13.78
C PRO A 107 -2.17 -1.37 14.50
N GLN A 108 -2.02 -0.27 15.23
CA GLN A 108 -3.16 0.36 15.92
C GLN A 108 -3.98 1.26 14.97
N ILE A 109 -5.27 1.40 15.24
CA ILE A 109 -6.11 2.45 14.61
C ILE A 109 -5.51 3.82 14.96
N ARG A 110 -5.61 4.78 14.04
CA ARG A 110 -4.95 6.09 14.03
C ARG A 110 -3.43 6.05 13.88
N SER A 111 -2.84 4.89 13.61
CA SER A 111 -1.42 4.85 13.25
C SER A 111 -1.20 5.56 11.91
N PRO A 112 -0.19 6.44 11.82
CA PRO A 112 0.12 7.14 10.58
C PRO A 112 0.71 6.16 9.57
N VAL A 113 0.27 6.29 8.32
CA VAL A 113 0.73 5.49 7.18
C VAL A 113 1.53 6.39 6.26
N LYS A 114 2.74 5.93 5.93
CA LYS A 114 3.71 6.68 5.12
C LYS A 114 4.07 5.93 3.85
N CYS A 115 4.32 6.64 2.76
CA CYS A 115 4.94 6.01 1.59
C CYS A 115 6.39 5.68 1.91
N LEU A 116 6.83 4.51 1.48
CA LEU A 116 8.18 4.04 1.75
C LEU A 116 9.14 4.58 0.70
N ASN A 117 10.28 5.05 1.16
CA ASN A 117 11.38 5.39 0.28
C ASN A 117 12.11 4.13 -0.25
N LYS A 118 12.87 4.33 -1.33
CA LYS A 118 13.61 3.26 -2.01
C LYS A 118 14.52 2.48 -1.08
N GLU A 119 15.18 3.15 -0.14
CA GLU A 119 16.09 2.49 0.81
C GLU A 119 15.35 1.51 1.74
N THR A 120 14.19 1.91 2.25
CA THR A 120 13.38 1.06 3.13
C THR A 120 12.81 -0.13 2.36
N ILE A 121 12.34 0.10 1.13
CA ILE A 121 11.88 -0.97 0.24
C ILE A 121 13.04 -1.94 -0.02
N ARG A 122 14.24 -1.44 -0.33
CA ARG A 122 15.43 -2.27 -0.54
C ARG A 122 15.77 -3.12 0.69
N LYS A 123 15.78 -2.51 1.88
CA LYS A 123 16.04 -3.23 3.15
C LYS A 123 15.06 -4.36 3.41
N PHE A 124 13.78 -4.21 3.05
CA PHE A 124 12.78 -5.26 3.22
C PHE A 124 12.92 -6.41 2.21
N HIS A 125 13.49 -6.14 1.04
CA HIS A 125 13.60 -7.12 -0.04
C HIS A 125 15.01 -7.70 -0.18
N LEU A 126 15.99 -7.24 0.59
CA LEU A 126 17.35 -7.79 0.60
C LEU A 126 17.62 -8.46 1.95
N LYS A 127 17.85 -9.77 1.93
CA LYS A 127 18.34 -10.54 3.08
C LYS A 127 19.72 -11.06 2.74
N ASP A 128 20.74 -10.69 3.52
CA ASP A 128 22.13 -11.04 3.26
C ASP A 128 22.57 -10.70 1.82
N ASP A 129 22.21 -9.49 1.36
CA ASP A 129 22.40 -8.96 0.00
C ASP A 129 21.73 -9.78 -1.13
N LYS A 130 20.86 -10.73 -0.78
CA LYS A 130 20.08 -11.52 -1.74
C LYS A 130 18.65 -11.02 -1.82
N PRO A 131 18.14 -10.73 -3.02
CA PRO A 131 16.74 -10.41 -3.23
C PRO A 131 15.80 -11.54 -2.75
N SER A 132 14.75 -11.16 -2.03
CA SER A 132 13.73 -12.06 -1.52
C SER A 132 12.35 -11.43 -1.62
N ILE A 133 11.44 -12.19 -2.23
CA ILE A 133 10.02 -11.87 -2.41
C ILE A 133 9.13 -13.03 -1.94
N SER A 134 9.56 -13.74 -0.88
CA SER A 134 8.93 -15.00 -0.45
C SER A 134 7.42 -14.90 -0.16
N TYR A 135 6.93 -13.68 0.11
CA TYR A 135 5.52 -13.38 0.32
C TYR A 135 4.65 -13.50 -0.95
N PHE A 136 5.23 -13.50 -2.15
CA PHE A 136 4.48 -13.52 -3.41
C PHE A 136 3.55 -14.73 -3.52
N ASN A 137 4.10 -15.94 -3.32
CA ASN A 137 3.30 -17.16 -3.39
C ASN A 137 2.30 -17.25 -2.23
N GLN A 138 2.69 -16.77 -1.04
CA GLN A 138 1.83 -16.80 0.14
C GLN A 138 0.57 -15.93 -0.04
N TYR A 139 0.70 -14.77 -0.67
CA TYR A 139 -0.39 -13.81 -0.82
C TYR A 139 -0.95 -13.71 -2.24
N ARG A 140 -0.57 -14.62 -3.15
CA ARG A 140 -0.98 -14.59 -4.56
C ARG A 140 -2.49 -14.51 -4.74
N GLU A 141 -3.25 -15.38 -4.07
CA GLU A 141 -4.71 -15.37 -4.16
C GLU A 141 -5.33 -14.07 -3.63
N THR A 142 -4.72 -13.46 -2.62
CA THR A 142 -5.27 -12.25 -1.97
C THR A 142 -4.91 -10.96 -2.72
N LEU A 143 -3.72 -10.91 -3.31
CA LEU A 143 -3.22 -9.76 -4.06
C LEU A 143 -3.68 -9.81 -5.53
N GLY A 144 -3.79 -11.00 -6.10
CA GLY A 144 -4.07 -11.20 -7.52
C GLY A 144 -2.82 -10.99 -8.39
N ASP A 145 -2.82 -11.62 -9.56
CA ASP A 145 -1.67 -11.61 -10.46
C ASP A 145 -1.37 -10.19 -11.00
N ASP A 146 -2.41 -9.40 -11.30
CA ASP A 146 -2.26 -8.03 -11.79
C ASP A 146 -1.50 -7.13 -10.80
N LEU A 147 -1.87 -7.18 -9.51
CA LEU A 147 -1.19 -6.39 -8.48
C LEU A 147 0.24 -6.89 -8.24
N LEU A 148 0.46 -8.21 -8.27
CA LEU A 148 1.81 -8.78 -8.16
C LEU A 148 2.70 -8.37 -9.35
N LEU A 149 2.14 -8.22 -10.55
CA LEU A 149 2.84 -7.67 -11.71
C LEU A 149 3.22 -6.21 -11.49
N THR A 150 2.29 -5.38 -11.00
CA THR A 150 2.58 -3.97 -10.66
C THR A 150 3.67 -3.85 -9.58
N ILE A 151 3.60 -4.67 -8.53
CA ILE A 151 4.65 -4.74 -7.50
C ILE A 151 5.99 -5.15 -8.12
N SER A 152 5.99 -6.11 -9.05
CA SER A 152 7.21 -6.55 -9.72
C SER A 152 7.86 -5.43 -10.53
N ASP A 153 7.07 -4.63 -11.23
CA ASP A 153 7.56 -3.47 -11.99
C ASP A 153 8.19 -2.42 -11.06
N GLU A 154 7.53 -2.08 -9.97
CA GLU A 154 8.07 -1.16 -8.97
C GLU A 154 9.38 -1.69 -8.36
N LEU A 155 9.42 -2.99 -8.01
CA LEU A 155 10.62 -3.62 -7.48
C LEU A 155 11.76 -3.68 -8.50
N MET A 156 11.50 -3.82 -9.80
CA MET A 156 12.55 -3.77 -10.83
C MET A 156 13.22 -2.39 -10.89
N HIS A 157 12.47 -1.32 -10.63
CA HIS A 157 13.02 0.04 -10.55
C HIS A 157 13.82 0.30 -9.27
N VAL A 158 13.45 -0.35 -8.17
CA VAL A 158 14.05 -0.12 -6.84
C VAL A 158 15.19 -1.10 -6.52
N LEU A 159 15.13 -2.31 -7.06
CA LEU A 159 16.08 -3.42 -6.87
C LEU A 159 16.59 -3.95 -8.22
N PRO A 160 17.54 -3.26 -8.87
CA PRO A 160 18.17 -3.74 -10.10
C PRO A 160 18.77 -5.15 -9.95
N GLU A 161 19.25 -5.50 -8.75
CA GLU A 161 19.81 -6.81 -8.40
C GLU A 161 18.79 -7.94 -8.52
N ALA A 162 17.50 -7.63 -8.34
CA ALA A 162 16.40 -8.57 -8.42
C ALA A 162 15.88 -8.79 -9.85
N SER A 163 16.34 -7.99 -10.84
CA SER A 163 15.73 -7.92 -12.18
C SER A 163 15.55 -9.28 -12.85
N ARG A 164 16.57 -10.15 -12.82
CA ARG A 164 16.49 -11.49 -13.45
C ARG A 164 15.43 -12.37 -12.77
N MET A 165 15.36 -12.34 -11.44
CA MET A 165 14.36 -13.08 -10.68
C MET A 165 12.96 -12.54 -10.97
N LEU A 166 12.78 -11.21 -10.96
CA LEU A 166 11.50 -10.56 -11.22
C LEU A 166 11.00 -10.82 -12.64
N LEU A 167 11.88 -10.86 -13.65
CA LEU A 167 11.49 -11.24 -15.02
C LEU A 167 10.91 -12.67 -15.11
N ILE A 168 11.47 -13.62 -14.34
CA ILE A 168 10.94 -14.99 -14.28
C ILE A 168 9.57 -14.99 -13.60
N VAL A 169 9.44 -14.25 -12.50
CA VAL A 169 8.17 -14.10 -11.76
C VAL A 169 7.09 -13.51 -12.64
N LYS A 170 7.39 -12.44 -13.39
CA LYS A 170 6.43 -11.83 -14.34
C LYS A 170 5.96 -12.83 -15.38
N LYS A 171 6.88 -13.56 -16.02
CA LYS A 171 6.51 -14.62 -16.98
C LYS A 171 5.60 -15.69 -16.36
N TYR A 172 5.87 -16.07 -15.12
CA TYR A 172 5.05 -17.05 -14.40
C TYR A 172 3.62 -16.53 -14.11
N LEU A 173 3.50 -15.25 -13.73
CA LEU A 173 2.22 -14.59 -13.46
C LEU A 173 1.41 -14.38 -14.77
N GLU A 174 2.05 -13.89 -15.84
CA GLU A 174 1.42 -13.69 -17.15
C GLU A 174 1.02 -15.01 -17.82
N GLY A 175 1.84 -16.05 -17.64
CA GLY A 175 1.68 -17.35 -18.30
C GLY A 175 0.66 -18.30 -17.69
N SER A 176 -0.15 -17.86 -16.72
CA SER A 176 -1.09 -18.73 -15.98
C SER A 176 -0.39 -19.94 -15.32
N GLY A 177 0.81 -19.76 -14.75
CA GLY A 177 1.43 -20.74 -13.85
C GLY A 177 1.89 -22.07 -14.45
N LYS A 178 2.25 -22.14 -15.74
CA LYS A 178 2.95 -23.31 -16.30
C LYS A 178 4.44 -23.00 -16.48
N LEU A 179 5.26 -23.58 -15.59
CA LEU A 179 6.67 -23.89 -15.86
C LEU A 179 6.73 -25.17 -16.71
#